data_AF-A0A966LR04-F1
#
_entry.id   AF-A0A966LR04-F1
#
_cell.length_a   1.000
_cell.length_b   1.000
_cell.length_c   1.000
_cell.angle_alpha   90.00
_cell.angle_beta   90.00
_cell.angle_gamma   90.00
#
_symmetry.space_group_name_H-M   'P 1'
#
loop_
_entity.id
_entity.type
_entity.pdbx_description
1 polymer ?
#
loop_
_entity_poly.entity_id
_entity_poly.type
_entity_poly.pdbx_seq_one_letter_code
_entity_poly.pdbx_strand_id
1 'polypeptide(L)'
;MRNTLLILLLLSLLSSCRKDIDLAAGQRFVLPLVANEQECRQIQQNSIVFNCFQEIEFQDNNRVTVMVTDIINTGRYKHRGKHIIIEFDQAYDVENKMKLEIVDNNTIRYKGRDFKRWKGPGGWDLY
;
A
#
# COMPACT_ATOMS: atom_id res chain seq x y z
N MET A 1 14.72 46.61 -15.55
CA MET A 1 13.56 45.94 -14.92
C MET A 1 13.09 44.67 -15.65
N ARG A 2 13.27 44.55 -16.98
CA ARG A 2 12.87 43.35 -17.76
C ARG A 2 13.64 42.07 -17.40
N ASN A 3 14.91 42.18 -17.02
CA ASN A 3 15.74 41.01 -16.68
C ASN A 3 15.45 40.41 -15.30
N THR A 4 14.86 41.18 -14.38
CA THR A 4 14.53 40.72 -13.02
C THR A 4 13.29 39.81 -13.02
N LEU A 5 12.35 40.02 -13.96
CA LEU A 5 11.14 39.21 -14.11
C LEU A 5 11.43 37.79 -14.64
N LEU A 6 12.43 37.65 -15.52
CA LEU A 6 12.84 36.35 -16.06
C LEU A 6 13.42 35.42 -15.00
N ILE A 7 14.14 35.97 -14.01
CA ILE A 7 14.75 35.19 -12.94
C ILE A 7 13.69 34.64 -11.98
N LEU A 8 12.66 35.44 -11.65
CA LEU A 8 11.52 35.01 -10.82
C LEU A 8 10.68 33.90 -11.47
N LEU A 9 10.56 33.90 -12.80
CA LEU A 9 9.84 32.86 -13.55
C LEU A 9 10.60 31.53 -13.66
N LEU A 10 11.93 31.58 -13.60
CA LEU A 10 12.78 30.37 -13.56
C LEU A 10 12.81 29.74 -12.15
N LEU A 11 12.70 30.54 -11.10
CA LEU A 11 12.65 30.07 -9.71
C LEU A 11 11.32 29.37 -9.36
N SER A 12 10.20 29.75 -9.98
CA SER A 12 8.89 29.09 -9.76
C SER A 12 8.77 27.71 -10.43
N LEU A 13 9.66 27.37 -11.37
CA LEU A 13 9.72 26.05 -12.01
C LEU A 13 10.44 24.99 -11.16
N LEU A 14 11.24 25.41 -10.17
CA LEU A 14 12.01 24.51 -9.31
C LEU A 14 11.28 24.12 -8.00
N SER A 15 10.13 24.73 -7.71
CA SER A 15 9.42 24.56 -6.43
C SER A 15 8.43 23.39 -6.37
N SER A 16 8.29 22.57 -7.43
CA SER A 16 7.49 21.33 -7.34
C SER A 16 8.36 20.16 -6.89
N CYS A 17 9.01 20.31 -5.72
CA CYS A 17 9.56 19.17 -5.00
C CYS A 17 8.37 18.46 -4.36
N ARG A 18 7.73 17.54 -5.10
CA ARG A 18 6.78 16.61 -4.50
C ARG A 18 7.55 15.77 -3.50
N LYS A 19 7.19 15.90 -2.21
CA LYS A 19 7.68 14.98 -1.17
C LYS A 19 7.24 13.58 -1.59
N ASP A 20 8.20 12.75 -1.98
CA ASP A 20 7.93 11.34 -2.24
C ASP A 20 7.43 10.72 -0.94
N ILE A 21 6.37 9.91 -1.06
CA ILE A 21 5.83 9.15 0.07
C ILE A 21 6.81 8.01 0.30
N ASP A 22 7.49 8.07 1.44
CA ASP A 22 8.46 7.07 1.86
C ASP A 22 7.73 5.86 2.45
N LEU A 23 7.96 4.68 1.87
CA LEU A 23 7.43 3.41 2.35
C LEU A 23 8.45 2.83 3.33
N ALA A 24 8.34 3.27 4.59
CA ALA A 24 9.26 2.88 5.63
C ALA A 24 9.10 1.40 6.01
N ALA A 25 10.19 0.78 6.46
CA ALA A 25 10.15 -0.57 7.02
C ALA A 25 9.21 -0.62 8.24
N GLY A 26 8.44 -1.70 8.34
CA GLY A 26 7.39 -1.90 9.34
C GLY A 26 6.07 -1.21 9.00
N GLN A 27 5.99 -0.46 7.90
CA GLN A 27 4.74 0.13 7.46
C GLN A 27 3.81 -0.96 6.93
N ARG A 28 2.63 -1.06 7.55
CA ARG A 28 1.61 -2.06 7.25
C ARG A 28 0.35 -1.43 6.69
N PHE A 29 -0.22 -2.10 5.69
CA PHE A 29 -1.49 -1.75 5.06
C PHE A 29 -2.39 -2.96 5.01
N VAL A 30 -3.68 -2.75 5.24
CA VAL A 30 -4.65 -3.82 5.32
C VAL A 30 -5.87 -3.50 4.44
N LEU A 31 -6.31 -4.50 3.69
CA LEU A 31 -7.54 -4.48 2.92
C LEU A 31 -8.53 -5.45 3.56
N PRO A 32 -9.67 -4.96 4.07
CA PRO A 32 -10.80 -5.82 4.41
C PRO A 32 -11.29 -6.55 3.15
N LEU A 33 -11.40 -7.87 3.23
CA LEU A 33 -11.94 -8.70 2.15
C LEU A 33 -13.47 -8.85 2.23
N VAL A 34 -14.06 -8.36 3.32
CA VAL A 34 -15.50 -8.39 3.63
C VAL A 34 -15.93 -7.02 4.16
N ALA A 35 -17.22 -6.72 4.14
CA ALA A 35 -17.74 -5.40 4.50
C ALA A 35 -17.61 -5.11 6.01
N ASN A 36 -17.70 -6.15 6.86
CA ASN A 36 -17.62 -6.00 8.30
C ASN A 36 -17.23 -7.31 9.00
N GLU A 37 -16.95 -7.21 10.31
CA GLU A 37 -16.55 -8.32 11.16
C GLU A 37 -17.66 -9.38 11.32
N GLN A 38 -18.94 -9.01 11.19
CA GLN A 38 -20.03 -9.97 11.29
C GLN A 38 -20.09 -10.88 10.07
N GLU A 39 -19.92 -10.32 8.87
CA GLU A 39 -19.81 -11.07 7.61
C GLU A 39 -18.59 -12.00 7.64
N CYS A 40 -17.44 -11.49 8.12
CA CYS A 40 -16.25 -12.27 8.40
C CYS A 40 -16.57 -13.52 9.26
N ARG A 41 -17.18 -13.31 10.43
CA ARG A 41 -17.55 -14.39 11.36
C ARG A 41 -18.49 -15.41 10.72
N GLN A 42 -19.46 -14.97 9.93
CA GLN A 42 -20.40 -15.87 9.24
C GLN A 42 -19.70 -16.74 8.20
N ILE A 43 -18.73 -16.21 7.46
CA ILE A 43 -17.93 -16.98 6.51
C ILE A 43 -17.05 -17.98 7.26
N GLN A 44 -16.38 -17.55 8.34
CA GLN A 44 -15.53 -18.42 9.16
C GLN A 44 -16.29 -19.55 9.86
N GLN A 45 -17.56 -19.34 10.22
CA GLN A 45 -18.42 -20.41 10.75
C GLN A 45 -18.67 -21.54 9.72
N ASN A 46 -18.59 -21.23 8.43
CA ASN A 46 -18.85 -22.17 7.34
C ASN A 46 -17.57 -22.61 6.59
N SER A 47 -16.41 -22.03 6.93
CA SER A 47 -15.11 -22.30 6.30
C SER A 47 -13.99 -22.08 7.31
N ILE A 48 -13.15 -23.10 7.52
CA ILE A 48 -12.14 -23.13 8.59
C ILE A 48 -10.98 -22.15 8.32
N VAL A 49 -10.74 -21.72 7.07
CA VAL A 49 -9.50 -21.02 6.66
C VAL A 49 -9.79 -19.76 5.83
N PHE A 50 -10.68 -18.88 6.31
CA PHE A 50 -10.91 -17.59 5.66
C PHE A 50 -10.33 -16.45 6.51
N ASN A 51 -9.34 -15.73 5.96
CA ASN A 51 -8.97 -14.43 6.53
C ASN A 51 -9.86 -13.34 5.97
N CYS A 52 -10.28 -12.48 6.88
CA CYS A 52 -11.18 -11.37 6.56
C CYS A 52 -10.43 -10.13 6.08
N PHE A 53 -9.11 -10.24 6.03
CA PHE A 53 -8.24 -9.18 5.58
C PHE A 53 -7.03 -9.75 4.84
N GLN A 54 -6.50 -8.91 3.96
CA GLN A 54 -5.21 -9.08 3.33
C GLN A 54 -4.26 -8.01 3.88
N GLU A 55 -3.04 -8.38 4.23
CA GLU A 55 -2.03 -7.48 4.78
C GLU A 55 -0.85 -7.33 3.82
N ILE A 56 -0.33 -6.11 3.73
CA ILE A 56 0.92 -5.77 3.03
C ILE A 56 1.85 -5.11 4.05
N GLU A 57 3.01 -5.70 4.27
CA GLU A 57 4.07 -5.15 5.12
C GLU A 57 5.32 -4.84 4.30
N PHE A 58 5.73 -3.57 4.31
CA PHE A 58 7.00 -3.14 3.74
C PHE A 58 8.13 -3.38 4.74
N GLN A 59 9.25 -3.91 4.24
CA GLN A 59 10.42 -4.30 5.03
C GLN A 59 11.67 -3.60 4.48
N ASP A 60 12.74 -3.64 5.29
CA ASP A 60 14.05 -3.16 4.86
C ASP A 60 14.52 -3.84 3.56
N ASN A 61 15.46 -3.17 2.87
CA ASN A 61 16.09 -3.66 1.64
C ASN A 61 15.10 -3.92 0.49
N ASN A 62 14.09 -3.06 0.36
CA ASN A 62 13.06 -3.15 -0.69
C ASN A 62 12.30 -4.49 -0.68
N ARG A 63 12.14 -5.11 0.48
CA ARG A 63 11.36 -6.34 0.63
C ARG A 63 9.93 -6.04 1.04
N VAL A 64 9.04 -6.93 0.67
CA VAL A 64 7.61 -6.84 1.03
C VAL A 64 7.08 -8.22 1.34
N THR A 65 6.18 -8.26 2.31
CA THR A 65 5.39 -9.44 2.63
C THR A 65 3.92 -9.13 2.37
N VAL A 66 3.24 -10.01 1.65
CA VAL A 66 1.79 -9.94 1.44
C VAL A 66 1.18 -11.21 2.01
N MET A 67 0.40 -11.03 3.07
CA MET A 67 -0.32 -12.12 3.72
C MET A 67 -1.76 -12.13 3.23
N VAL A 68 -2.14 -13.24 2.62
CA VAL A 68 -3.51 -13.56 2.21
C VAL A 68 -3.81 -14.87 2.91
N THR A 69 -4.92 -14.94 3.66
CA THR A 69 -5.17 -16.09 4.54
C THR A 69 -3.95 -16.42 5.42
N ASP A 70 -3.71 -17.69 5.66
CA ASP A 70 -2.54 -18.27 6.31
C ASP A 70 -1.28 -18.34 5.41
N ILE A 71 -1.34 -17.79 4.19
CA ILE A 71 -0.25 -17.85 3.21
C ILE A 71 0.54 -16.54 3.19
N ILE A 72 1.85 -16.67 3.32
CA ILE A 72 2.80 -15.55 3.30
C ILE A 72 3.51 -15.53 1.95
N ASN A 73 3.23 -14.51 1.14
CA ASN A 73 3.90 -14.27 -0.13
C ASN A 73 4.99 -13.21 0.07
N THR A 74 6.25 -13.58 -0.15
CA THR A 74 7.38 -12.66 -0.04
C THR A 74 7.85 -12.20 -1.40
N GLY A 75 8.38 -10.98 -1.47
CA GLY A 75 8.87 -10.43 -2.71
C GLY A 75 9.67 -9.17 -2.52
N ARG A 76 9.91 -8.50 -3.65
CA ARG A 76 10.58 -7.21 -3.71
C ARG A 76 9.63 -6.17 -4.25
N TYR A 77 9.74 -4.95 -3.74
CA TYR A 77 8.99 -3.83 -4.26
C TYR A 77 9.92 -2.77 -4.87
N LYS A 78 9.38 -2.03 -5.82
CA LYS A 78 9.94 -0.78 -6.32
C LYS A 78 8.82 0.24 -6.35
N HIS A 79 9.11 1.49 -6.03
CA HIS A 79 8.14 2.57 -6.22
C HIS A 79 8.74 3.68 -7.08
N ARG A 80 7.88 4.31 -7.89
CA ARG A 80 8.22 5.49 -8.70
C ARG A 80 7.08 6.48 -8.63
N GLY A 81 7.28 7.57 -7.89
CA GLY A 81 6.21 8.50 -7.53
C GLY A 81 5.10 7.74 -6.80
N LYS A 82 3.87 7.80 -7.34
CA LYS A 82 2.70 7.16 -6.75
C LYS A 82 2.55 5.67 -7.06
N HIS A 83 3.36 5.08 -7.93
CA HIS A 83 3.17 3.70 -8.35
C HIS A 83 4.12 2.78 -7.60
N ILE A 84 3.58 1.72 -7.01
CA ILE A 84 4.34 0.63 -6.39
C ILE A 84 4.15 -0.61 -7.25
N ILE A 85 5.25 -1.31 -7.49
CA ILE A 85 5.26 -2.59 -8.16
C ILE A 85 5.89 -3.60 -7.21
N ILE A 86 5.16 -4.67 -6.91
CA ILE A 86 5.64 -5.81 -6.15
C ILE A 86 5.84 -6.98 -7.12
N GLU A 87 7.01 -7.59 -7.05
CA GLU A 87 7.38 -8.81 -7.75
C GLU A 87 7.66 -9.89 -6.70
N PHE A 88 6.83 -10.94 -6.68
CA PHE A 88 6.92 -12.00 -5.68
C PHE A 88 8.00 -13.00 -6.06
N ASP A 89 8.72 -13.51 -5.05
CA ASP A 89 9.70 -14.58 -5.24
C ASP A 89 8.98 -15.89 -5.60
N GLN A 90 7.84 -16.13 -4.96
CA GLN A 90 6.84 -17.15 -5.30
C GLN A 90 5.44 -16.59 -5.04
N ALA A 91 4.52 -16.80 -5.98
CA ALA A 91 3.13 -16.34 -5.88
C ALA A 91 2.21 -17.55 -5.71
N TYR A 92 1.75 -17.78 -4.49
CA TYR A 92 0.89 -18.93 -4.18
C TYR A 92 -0.58 -18.59 -4.40
N ASP A 93 -1.05 -17.53 -3.76
CA ASP A 93 -2.44 -17.06 -3.76
C ASP A 93 -2.55 -15.55 -4.09
N VAL A 94 -1.49 -15.01 -4.66
CA VAL A 94 -1.40 -13.65 -5.20
C VAL A 94 -1.08 -13.69 -6.70
N GLU A 95 -1.25 -12.56 -7.37
CA GLU A 95 -0.74 -12.40 -8.74
C GLU A 95 0.79 -12.37 -8.74
N ASN A 96 1.43 -12.94 -9.76
CA ASN A 96 2.89 -12.89 -9.95
C ASN A 96 3.49 -11.48 -9.77
N LYS A 97 2.72 -10.46 -10.17
CA LYS A 97 3.10 -9.06 -10.07
C LYS A 97 1.91 -8.24 -9.61
N MET A 98 2.07 -7.56 -8.48
CA MET A 98 1.04 -6.68 -7.93
C MET A 98 1.39 -5.22 -8.19
N LYS A 99 0.43 -4.46 -8.72
CA LYS A 99 0.58 -3.03 -9.02
C LYS A 99 -0.34 -2.24 -8.10
N LEU A 100 0.24 -1.33 -7.35
CA LEU A 100 -0.47 -0.51 -6.36
C LEU A 100 -0.27 0.97 -6.67
N GLU A 101 -1.23 1.79 -6.28
CA GLU A 101 -1.16 3.25 -6.35
C GLU A 101 -1.20 3.83 -4.94
N ILE A 102 -0.28 4.74 -4.62
CA ILE A 102 -0.32 5.54 -3.40
C ILE A 102 -1.33 6.66 -3.59
N VAL A 103 -2.43 6.58 -2.84
CA VAL A 103 -3.50 7.59 -2.85
C VAL A 103 -3.10 8.75 -1.96
N ASP A 104 -2.68 8.43 -0.73
CA ASP A 104 -2.18 9.36 0.29
C ASP A 104 -1.24 8.61 1.26
N ASN A 105 -0.80 9.26 2.34
CA ASN A 105 0.13 8.65 3.29
C ASN A 105 -0.44 7.39 3.97
N ASN A 106 -1.75 7.29 4.11
CA ASN A 106 -2.44 6.23 4.85
C ASN A 106 -3.19 5.26 3.93
N THR A 107 -3.19 5.48 2.61
CA THR A 107 -4.00 4.70 1.67
C THR A 107 -3.20 4.31 0.43
N ILE A 108 -3.22 3.02 0.10
CA ILE A 108 -2.77 2.48 -1.18
C ILE A 108 -3.91 1.74 -1.87
N ARG A 109 -3.94 1.74 -3.20
CA ARG A 109 -5.05 1.20 -4.00
C ARG A 109 -4.59 0.05 -4.89
N TYR A 110 -5.40 -1.00 -4.95
CA TYR A 110 -5.24 -2.17 -5.81
C TYR A 110 -6.56 -2.46 -6.51
N LYS A 111 -6.59 -2.48 -7.84
CA LYS A 111 -7.80 -2.81 -8.63
C LYS A 111 -9.08 -2.07 -8.15
N GLY A 112 -8.95 -0.80 -7.78
CA GLY A 112 -10.06 0.02 -7.28
C GLY A 112 -10.45 -0.22 -5.81
N ARG A 113 -9.74 -1.10 -5.08
CA ARG A 113 -9.90 -1.31 -3.63
C ARG A 113 -8.77 -0.66 -2.86
N ASP A 114 -9.11 -0.06 -1.73
CA ASP A 114 -8.18 0.72 -0.92
C ASP A 114 -7.72 -0.09 0.29
N PHE A 115 -6.41 -0.34 0.37
CA PHE A 115 -5.77 -0.76 1.60
C PHE A 115 -5.49 0.46 2.46
N LYS A 116 -5.82 0.37 3.75
CA LYS A 116 -5.63 1.43 4.74
C LYS A 116 -4.46 1.09 5.64
N ARG A 117 -3.71 2.11 6.08
CA ARG A 117 -2.59 1.97 7.00
C ARG A 117 -3.09 1.38 8.33
N TRP A 118 -2.38 0.38 8.83
CA TRP A 118 -2.69 -0.27 10.09
C TRP A 118 -2.05 0.47 11.27
N LYS A 119 -2.83 0.73 12.33
CA LYS A 119 -2.35 1.38 13.56
C LYS A 119 -2.04 0.40 14.70
N GLY A 120 -2.11 -0.91 14.45
CA GLY A 120 -1.92 -1.93 15.48
C GLY A 120 -3.26 -2.42 16.08
N PRO A 121 -3.21 -3.04 17.29
CA PRO A 121 -4.35 -3.74 17.91
C PRO A 121 -5.59 -2.90 18.25
N GLY A 122 -5.62 -1.60 17.90
CA GLY A 122 -6.68 -0.66 18.25
C GLY A 122 -7.32 0.10 17.09
N GLY A 123 -7.00 -0.21 15.82
CA GLY A 123 -7.77 0.29 14.68
C GLY A 123 -7.01 0.55 13.39
N TRP A 124 -7.76 1.10 12.42
CA TRP A 124 -7.33 1.48 11.08
C TRP A 124 -7.37 3.00 10.93
N ASP A 125 -6.69 3.54 9.92
CA ASP A 125 -7.06 4.85 9.38
C ASP A 125 -8.38 4.73 8.58
N LEU A 126 -9.51 4.82 9.28
CA LEU A 126 -10.83 5.03 8.69
C LEU A 126 -11.07 6.54 8.54
N TYR A 127 -10.40 7.14 7.57
CA TYR A 127 -10.76 8.45 7.05
C TYR A 127 -10.99 8.36 5.54
#